data_AF-A0A1Y3N944-F1
#
_entry.id   AF-A0A1Y3N944-F1
#
_cell.length_a   1.000
_cell.length_b   1.000
_cell.length_c   1.000
_cell.angle_alpha   90.00
_cell.angle_beta   90.00
_cell.angle_gamma   90.00
#
_symmetry.space_group_name_H-M   'P 1'
#
loop_
_entity.id
_entity.type
_entity.pdbx_description
1 polymer ?
#
loop_
_entity_poly.entity_id
_entity_poly.type
_entity_poly.pdbx_seq_one_letter_code
_entity_poly.pdbx_strand_id
1 'polypeptide(L)'
;FTAIVEEVKLAINEGINPTRIKQGSSGSYFCYNRKKEIVGIFKPKNEEPYGKNNPKWTKWIQRNLFPCFFGRGCLVPNLGYISEAAASYIDRRLHLNIVPRTEIVSLSSPSFYYNSKELQDYYDGKSSLPKKKGSFQLFMTGYKDANIFFKEGYDQIIKNNSPMSNESSRSNLHSLLVLDYLIRNTDRGLDNWLIKYEEIPESNTENQSLEVLNLFAAIDNGLAFPYKHPDEWRSYPYGWAFLPISQIPFSAETRSLLPLLTSNSWWIETFKGLEQLFRIDPDFDEKMWKNQKAVMRGQGYNLIEVLNRSVLNTVD
;
A
#
# COMPACT_ATOMS: atom_id res chain seq x y z
N PHE A 1 0.14 16.02 6.98
CA PHE A 1 0.67 14.76 7.57
C PHE A 1 1.10 14.96 9.01
N THR A 2 2.16 15.74 9.30
CA THR A 2 2.67 15.93 10.67
C THR A 2 1.59 16.36 11.66
N ALA A 3 0.74 17.32 11.29
CA ALA A 3 -0.39 17.74 12.12
C ALA A 3 -1.37 16.60 12.48
N ILE A 4 -1.60 15.66 11.57
CA ILE A 4 -2.48 14.49 11.82
C ILE A 4 -1.80 13.54 12.81
N VAL A 5 -0.50 13.28 12.66
CA VAL A 5 0.25 12.43 13.59
C VAL A 5 0.31 13.05 14.99
N GLU A 6 0.49 14.37 15.10
CA GLU A 6 0.43 15.06 16.38
C GLU A 6 -0.98 15.00 16.99
N GLU A 7 -2.03 15.18 16.20
CA GLU A 7 -3.40 15.04 16.67
C GLU A 7 -3.70 13.62 17.18
N VAL A 8 -3.16 12.58 16.55
CA VAL A 8 -3.24 11.18 17.05
C VAL A 8 -2.53 11.02 18.39
N LYS A 9 -1.35 11.62 18.57
CA LYS A 9 -0.62 11.57 19.86
C LYS A 9 -1.41 12.27 20.97
N LEU A 10 -2.02 13.43 20.67
CA LEU A 10 -2.87 14.14 21.61
C LEU A 10 -4.10 13.30 21.99
N ALA A 11 -4.75 12.67 21.01
CA ALA A 11 -5.87 11.77 21.25
C ALA A 11 -5.49 10.59 22.16
N ILE A 12 -4.32 9.97 21.93
CA ILE A 12 -3.81 8.90 22.81
C ILE A 12 -3.61 9.39 24.24
N ASN A 13 -3.02 10.59 24.43
CA ASN A 13 -2.80 11.17 25.75
C ASN A 13 -4.12 11.47 26.49
N GLU A 14 -5.20 11.74 25.76
CA GLU A 14 -6.56 11.92 26.28
C GLU A 14 -7.34 10.59 26.43
N GLY A 15 -6.67 9.44 26.27
CA GLY A 15 -7.26 8.11 26.44
C GLY A 15 -8.01 7.58 25.22
N ILE A 16 -8.02 8.32 24.10
CA ILE A 16 -8.60 7.88 22.82
C ILE A 16 -7.55 7.03 22.09
N ASN A 17 -7.51 5.75 22.45
CA ASN A 17 -6.50 4.82 21.97
C ASN A 17 -6.85 4.23 20.58
N PRO A 18 -5.85 3.93 19.73
CA PRO A 18 -6.04 3.19 18.50
C PRO A 18 -6.73 1.84 18.75
N THR A 19 -7.55 1.40 17.81
CA THR A 19 -8.25 0.12 17.88
C THR A 19 -7.68 -0.85 16.87
N ARG A 20 -7.52 -2.12 17.27
CA ARG A 20 -6.99 -3.14 16.40
C ARG A 20 -7.99 -3.50 15.29
N ILE A 21 -7.51 -3.53 14.06
CA ILE A 21 -8.26 -4.00 12.89
C ILE A 21 -8.35 -5.54 12.98
N LYS A 22 -9.59 -6.06 13.03
CA LYS A 22 -9.85 -7.50 13.16
C LYS A 22 -9.58 -8.26 11.86
N GLN A 23 -9.87 -7.63 10.73
CA GLN A 23 -9.62 -8.16 9.38
C GLN A 23 -8.14 -7.97 9.01
N GLY A 24 -7.50 -8.99 8.42
CA GLY A 24 -6.11 -8.92 7.97
C GLY A 24 -5.10 -9.78 8.74
N SER A 25 -3.83 -9.72 8.31
CA SER A 25 -2.85 -10.77 8.57
C SER A 25 -2.09 -10.66 9.90
N SER A 26 -1.98 -9.48 10.54
CA SER A 26 -1.67 -9.19 11.98
C SER A 26 -1.23 -7.72 12.19
N GLY A 27 -1.40 -7.17 13.40
CA GLY A 27 -0.75 -5.92 13.88
C GLY A 27 -1.10 -4.61 13.17
N SER A 28 -2.38 -4.31 12.90
CA SER A 28 -2.80 -3.03 12.30
C SER A 28 -3.84 -2.34 13.16
N TYR A 29 -3.78 -1.01 13.24
CA TYR A 29 -4.62 -0.21 14.14
C TYR A 29 -5.24 0.98 13.43
N PHE A 30 -6.53 1.20 13.63
CA PHE A 30 -7.16 2.49 13.33
C PHE A 30 -6.74 3.51 14.38
N CYS A 31 -6.17 4.62 13.94
CA CYS A 31 -5.79 5.75 14.77
C CYS A 31 -6.82 6.87 14.68
N TYR A 32 -7.09 7.52 15.81
CA TYR A 32 -8.14 8.51 15.94
C TYR A 32 -7.58 9.90 16.25
N ASN A 33 -8.29 10.94 15.83
CA ASN A 33 -8.10 12.29 16.37
C ASN A 33 -8.89 12.47 17.69
N ARG A 34 -8.81 13.65 18.32
CA ARG A 34 -9.56 13.93 19.56
C ARG A 34 -11.08 14.00 19.37
N LYS A 35 -11.55 14.16 18.13
CA LYS A 35 -12.97 14.05 17.76
C LYS A 35 -13.44 12.60 17.59
N LYS A 36 -12.57 11.60 17.84
CA LYS A 36 -12.83 10.17 17.66
C LYS A 36 -13.09 9.75 16.21
N GLU A 37 -12.64 10.55 15.24
CA GLU A 37 -12.67 10.20 13.82
C GLU A 37 -11.42 9.42 13.44
N ILE A 38 -11.54 8.42 12.56
CA ILE A 38 -10.39 7.66 12.06
C ILE A 38 -9.60 8.56 11.10
N VAL A 39 -8.32 8.76 11.37
CA VAL A 39 -7.45 9.64 10.57
C VAL A 39 -6.25 8.92 9.97
N GLY A 40 -5.95 7.72 10.45
CA GLY A 40 -4.85 6.92 9.89
C GLY A 40 -4.88 5.46 10.32
N ILE A 41 -4.04 4.68 9.66
CA ILE A 41 -3.78 3.29 9.95
C ILE A 41 -2.32 3.16 10.35
N PHE A 42 -2.06 2.60 11.53
CA PHE A 42 -0.71 2.36 12.03
C PHE A 42 -0.39 0.86 12.04
N LYS A 43 0.77 0.49 11.47
CA LYS A 43 1.28 -0.88 11.43
C LYS A 43 2.68 -0.94 12.09
N PRO A 44 2.79 -1.29 13.38
CA PRO A 44 4.09 -1.36 14.07
C PRO A 44 4.96 -2.53 13.56
N LYS A 45 6.26 -2.25 13.29
CA LYS A 45 7.27 -3.24 12.83
C LYS A 45 7.24 -4.50 13.68
N ASN A 46 7.22 -4.37 15.01
CA ASN A 46 7.37 -5.52 15.91
C ASN A 46 6.15 -6.44 16.02
N GLU A 47 5.00 -6.08 15.42
CA GLU A 47 3.77 -6.89 15.43
C GLU A 47 3.40 -7.46 14.05
N GLU A 48 4.24 -7.20 13.05
CA GLU A 48 4.13 -7.79 11.71
C GLU A 48 4.19 -9.33 11.76
N PRO A 49 3.78 -10.03 10.68
CA PRO A 49 3.82 -11.49 10.56
C PRO A 49 5.12 -12.17 11.05
N TYR A 50 6.26 -11.52 10.88
CA TYR A 50 7.58 -12.01 11.30
C TYR A 50 8.18 -11.22 12.48
N GLY A 51 7.44 -10.26 13.02
CA GLY A 51 7.83 -9.47 14.19
C GLY A 51 7.94 -10.31 15.45
N LYS A 52 8.72 -9.82 16.42
CA LYS A 52 8.93 -10.50 17.71
C LYS A 52 7.62 -10.66 18.52
N ASN A 53 6.67 -9.74 18.35
CA ASN A 53 5.41 -9.68 19.09
C ASN A 53 4.19 -9.97 18.19
N ASN A 54 4.34 -10.78 17.14
CA ASN A 54 3.20 -11.16 16.31
C ASN A 54 2.13 -11.89 17.16
N PRO A 55 0.88 -11.41 17.22
CA PRO A 55 -0.18 -12.01 18.03
C PRO A 55 -0.72 -13.35 17.49
N LYS A 56 -0.35 -13.77 16.27
CA LYS A 56 -0.80 -15.04 15.67
C LYS A 56 0.28 -16.13 15.83
N TRP A 57 0.08 -17.03 16.80
CA TRP A 57 0.98 -18.16 17.13
C TRP A 57 1.27 -19.11 15.94
N THR A 58 0.34 -19.25 15.00
CA THR A 58 0.49 -20.10 13.80
C THR A 58 1.63 -19.67 12.87
N LYS A 59 1.96 -18.37 12.80
CA LYS A 59 3.08 -17.86 11.98
C LYS A 59 4.44 -18.10 12.63
N TRP A 60 4.49 -18.24 13.96
CA TRP A 60 5.70 -18.66 14.68
C TRP A 60 6.05 -20.13 14.35
N ILE A 61 5.06 -21.02 14.30
CA ILE A 61 5.23 -22.42 13.87
C ILE A 61 5.75 -22.49 12.43
N GLN A 62 5.12 -21.75 11.52
CA GLN A 62 5.56 -21.66 10.12
C GLN A 62 7.02 -21.18 9.98
N ARG A 63 7.43 -20.18 10.76
CA ARG A 63 8.79 -19.63 10.78
C ARG A 63 9.83 -20.63 11.31
N ASN A 64 9.50 -21.39 12.34
CA ASN A 64 10.49 -22.21 13.07
C ASN A 64 10.51 -23.68 12.64
N LEU A 65 9.44 -24.20 12.05
CA LEU A 65 9.33 -25.63 11.71
C LEU A 65 9.30 -25.89 10.19
N PHE A 66 8.94 -24.91 9.35
CA PHE A 66 8.79 -25.09 7.89
C PHE A 66 9.19 -23.84 7.07
N PRO A 67 10.41 -23.28 7.22
CA PRO A 67 10.81 -22.02 6.58
C PRO A 67 10.83 -22.06 5.04
N CYS A 68 11.03 -23.25 4.45
CA CYS A 68 11.00 -23.47 2.99
C CYS A 68 9.57 -23.59 2.42
N PHE A 69 8.55 -23.78 3.25
CA PHE A 69 7.15 -23.96 2.82
C PHE A 69 6.25 -22.78 3.17
N PHE A 70 6.68 -21.80 3.97
CA PHE A 70 5.79 -20.73 4.42
C PHE A 70 6.47 -19.35 4.38
N GLY A 71 5.78 -18.41 3.72
CA GLY A 71 6.25 -17.04 3.53
C GLY A 71 6.64 -16.70 2.09
N ARG A 72 6.85 -15.41 1.84
CA ARG A 72 7.32 -14.88 0.55
C ARG A 72 8.84 -14.88 0.54
N GLY A 73 9.44 -15.99 0.12
CA GLY A 73 10.90 -16.18 0.13
C GLY A 73 11.70 -15.16 -0.70
N CYS A 74 11.04 -14.37 -1.54
CA CYS A 74 11.62 -13.27 -2.32
C CYS A 74 11.61 -11.91 -1.60
N LEU A 75 11.00 -11.81 -0.41
CA LEU A 75 10.95 -10.58 0.39
C LEU A 75 11.94 -10.63 1.56
N VAL A 76 12.46 -9.46 1.94
CA VAL A 76 13.23 -9.32 3.19
C VAL A 76 12.24 -9.41 4.37
N PRO A 77 12.49 -10.27 5.37
CA PRO A 77 11.59 -10.40 6.51
C PRO A 77 11.46 -9.10 7.31
N ASN A 78 10.27 -8.85 7.87
CA ASN A 78 10.02 -7.78 8.85
C ASN A 78 10.31 -6.35 8.35
N LEU A 79 10.20 -6.14 7.03
CA LEU A 79 10.44 -4.88 6.34
C LEU A 79 9.13 -4.22 5.84
N GLY A 80 7.96 -4.72 6.27
CA GLY A 80 6.67 -4.33 5.71
C GLY A 80 6.38 -2.83 5.87
N TYR A 81 6.64 -2.29 7.06
CA TYR A 81 6.47 -0.86 7.33
C TYR A 81 7.36 0.05 6.47
N ILE A 82 8.59 -0.38 6.12
CA ILE A 82 9.43 0.34 5.16
C ILE A 82 8.83 0.24 3.77
N SER A 83 8.37 -0.95 3.37
CA SER A 83 7.73 -1.22 2.07
C SER A 83 6.50 -0.32 1.86
N GLU A 84 5.66 -0.15 2.88
CA GLU A 84 4.52 0.78 2.89
C GLU A 84 4.94 2.24 2.65
N ALA A 85 5.93 2.73 3.40
CA ALA A 85 6.41 4.10 3.26
C ALA A 85 7.12 4.33 1.91
N ALA A 86 7.87 3.32 1.43
CA ALA A 86 8.56 3.34 0.16
C ALA A 86 7.59 3.38 -1.03
N ALA A 87 6.45 2.68 -0.95
CA ALA A 87 5.39 2.77 -1.95
C ALA A 87 4.84 4.21 -2.04
N SER A 88 4.57 4.85 -0.89
CA SER A 88 4.14 6.26 -0.86
C SER A 88 5.24 7.23 -1.31
N TYR A 89 6.51 6.88 -1.15
CA TYR A 89 7.62 7.65 -1.72
C TYR A 89 7.65 7.55 -3.26
N ILE A 90 7.53 6.33 -3.82
CA ILE A 90 7.51 6.11 -5.27
C ILE A 90 6.30 6.76 -5.93
N ASP A 91 5.13 6.63 -5.35
CA ASP A 91 3.91 7.30 -5.78
C ASP A 91 4.13 8.82 -5.98
N ARG A 92 4.73 9.49 -4.99
CA ARG A 92 5.06 10.92 -5.06
C ARG A 92 6.13 11.24 -6.09
N ARG A 93 7.15 10.40 -6.24
CA ARG A 93 8.23 10.57 -7.23
C ARG A 93 7.76 10.46 -8.67
N LEU A 94 6.67 9.74 -8.90
CA LEU A 94 6.00 9.56 -10.18
C LEU A 94 4.75 10.42 -10.34
N HIS A 95 4.34 11.16 -9.31
CA HIS A 95 3.11 11.96 -9.28
C HIS A 95 1.82 11.15 -9.58
N LEU A 96 1.77 9.90 -9.11
CA LEU A 96 0.63 9.01 -9.36
C LEU A 96 -0.60 9.38 -8.51
N ASN A 97 -0.37 9.86 -7.28
CA ASN A 97 -1.40 10.32 -6.34
C ASN A 97 -2.45 9.27 -5.96
N ILE A 98 -2.05 8.00 -5.90
CA ILE A 98 -2.94 6.87 -5.55
C ILE A 98 -2.59 6.24 -4.21
N VAL A 99 -1.37 6.39 -3.69
CA VAL A 99 -1.02 5.88 -2.35
C VAL A 99 -1.34 6.96 -1.32
N PRO A 100 -2.28 6.72 -0.38
CA PRO A 100 -2.51 7.64 0.73
C PRO A 100 -1.20 7.87 1.47
N ARG A 101 -0.87 9.13 1.77
CA ARG A 101 0.45 9.48 2.28
C ARG A 101 0.83 8.59 3.45
N THR A 102 1.92 7.86 3.30
CA THR A 102 2.42 6.89 4.27
C THR A 102 3.86 7.21 4.61
N GLU A 103 4.16 7.37 5.89
CA GLU A 103 5.51 7.65 6.38
C GLU A 103 5.81 6.77 7.60
N ILE A 104 7.07 6.68 7.98
CA ILE A 104 7.49 5.97 9.19
C ILE A 104 7.33 6.89 10.39
N VAL A 105 6.62 6.42 11.41
CA VAL A 105 6.40 7.16 12.66
C VAL A 105 6.68 6.28 13.87
N SER A 106 6.75 6.90 15.05
CA SER A 106 6.87 6.21 16.33
C SER A 106 5.72 6.60 17.25
N LEU A 107 4.89 5.63 17.63
CA LEU A 107 3.73 5.81 18.51
C LEU A 107 3.81 4.85 19.70
N SER A 108 3.23 5.24 20.83
CA SER A 108 3.03 4.38 22.00
C SER A 108 1.58 4.49 22.44
N SER A 109 0.91 3.37 22.68
CA SER A 109 -0.45 3.35 23.20
C SER A 109 -0.68 2.02 23.94
N PRO A 110 -1.38 2.02 25.08
CA PRO A 110 -1.72 0.79 25.80
C PRO A 110 -2.51 -0.24 24.98
N SER A 111 -3.09 0.13 23.83
CA SER A 111 -3.76 -0.82 22.94
C SER A 111 -2.81 -1.64 22.05
N PHE A 112 -1.53 -1.27 21.96
CA PHE A 112 -0.53 -2.04 21.21
C PHE A 112 -0.02 -3.26 22.01
N TYR A 113 0.65 -4.20 21.34
CA TYR A 113 1.19 -5.38 22.01
C TYR A 113 2.53 -5.13 22.72
N TYR A 114 2.47 -5.03 24.04
CA TYR A 114 3.64 -4.99 24.93
C TYR A 114 3.72 -6.27 25.77
N ASN A 115 4.89 -6.52 26.37
CA ASN A 115 5.00 -7.62 27.33
C ASN A 115 4.33 -7.25 28.66
N SER A 116 4.00 -8.26 29.48
CA SER A 116 3.24 -8.06 30.72
C SER A 116 3.94 -7.12 31.70
N LYS A 117 5.28 -7.12 31.75
CA LYS A 117 6.05 -6.24 32.63
C LYS A 117 5.97 -4.78 32.17
N GLU A 118 6.12 -4.52 30.88
CA GLU A 118 5.96 -3.17 30.31
C GLU A 118 4.57 -2.59 30.59
N LEU A 119 3.52 -3.40 30.45
CA LEU A 119 2.15 -2.98 30.77
C LEU A 119 1.98 -2.74 32.27
N GLN A 120 2.49 -3.63 33.12
CA GLN A 120 2.40 -3.46 34.57
C GLN A 120 3.11 -2.19 35.04
N ASP A 121 4.34 -1.96 34.58
CA ASP A 121 5.11 -0.77 34.94
C ASP A 121 4.44 0.52 34.44
N TYR A 122 3.70 0.47 33.33
CA TYR A 122 2.88 1.57 32.86
C TYR A 122 1.67 1.85 33.75
N TYR A 123 0.89 0.82 34.09
CA TYR A 123 -0.29 0.97 34.94
C TYR A 123 0.05 1.31 36.40
N ASP A 124 1.21 0.86 36.89
CA ASP A 124 1.76 1.22 38.19
C ASP A 124 2.35 2.64 38.24
N GLY A 125 2.39 3.35 37.09
CA GLY A 125 2.99 4.68 36.99
C GLY A 125 4.52 4.71 37.11
N LYS A 126 5.19 3.55 36.99
CA LYS A 126 6.65 3.42 37.10
C LYS A 126 7.38 3.87 35.84
N SER A 127 6.80 3.64 34.65
CA SER A 127 7.42 4.03 33.37
C SER A 127 6.41 4.25 32.25
N SER A 128 6.76 5.08 31.25
CA SER A 128 5.96 5.21 30.03
C SER A 128 6.16 4.03 29.09
N LEU A 129 5.13 3.66 28.32
CA LEU A 129 5.25 2.63 27.29
C LEU A 129 6.29 3.00 26.22
N PRO A 130 7.15 2.06 25.78
CA PRO A 130 8.12 2.33 24.74
C PRO A 130 7.43 2.62 23.40
N LYS A 131 7.94 3.60 22.65
CA LYS A 131 7.43 3.92 21.32
C LYS A 131 7.75 2.79 20.35
N LYS A 132 6.76 2.37 19.58
CA LYS A 132 6.88 1.42 18.48
C LYS A 132 7.05 2.18 17.18
N LYS A 133 8.07 1.81 16.41
CA LYS A 133 8.26 2.27 15.03
C LYS A 133 7.34 1.49 14.10
N GLY A 134 6.72 2.14 13.14
CA GLY A 134 5.83 1.53 12.16
C GLY A 134 5.44 2.48 11.05
N SER A 135 4.69 1.97 10.07
CA SER A 135 4.13 2.80 9.01
C SER A 135 2.84 3.44 9.49
N PHE A 136 2.63 4.70 9.15
CA PHE A 136 1.39 5.42 9.37
C PHE A 136 0.88 5.93 8.04
N GLN A 137 -0.24 5.35 7.59
CA GLN A 137 -0.93 5.70 6.36
C GLN A 137 -2.15 6.55 6.68
N LEU A 138 -2.39 7.62 5.92
CA LEU A 138 -3.61 8.41 6.06
C LEU A 138 -4.85 7.58 5.71
N PHE A 139 -5.92 7.73 6.49
CA PHE A 139 -7.18 7.04 6.27
C PHE A 139 -7.97 7.70 5.14
N MET A 140 -8.59 6.89 4.27
CA MET A 140 -9.32 7.35 3.09
C MET A 140 -10.83 7.29 3.34
N THR A 141 -11.42 8.45 3.62
CA THR A 141 -12.87 8.55 3.91
C THR A 141 -13.69 8.47 2.62
N GLY A 142 -14.77 7.68 2.63
CA GLY A 142 -15.68 7.53 1.49
C GLY A 142 -15.22 6.53 0.42
N TYR A 143 -14.09 5.85 0.64
CA TYR A 143 -13.60 4.79 -0.23
C TYR A 143 -14.16 3.42 0.20
N LYS A 144 -14.38 2.53 -0.78
CA LYS A 144 -14.83 1.14 -0.57
C LYS A 144 -13.86 0.15 -1.23
N ASP A 145 -13.80 -1.09 -0.74
CA ASP A 145 -12.95 -2.13 -1.33
C ASP A 145 -13.32 -2.37 -2.80
N ALA A 146 -12.31 -2.50 -3.68
CA ALA A 146 -12.56 -2.75 -5.11
C ALA A 146 -13.34 -4.06 -5.32
N ASN A 147 -13.11 -5.09 -4.50
CA ASN A 147 -13.89 -6.33 -4.52
C ASN A 147 -15.39 -6.11 -4.30
N ILE A 148 -15.77 -5.19 -3.40
CA ILE A 148 -17.18 -4.85 -3.15
C ILE A 148 -17.74 -4.14 -4.38
N PHE A 149 -17.02 -3.16 -4.92
CA PHE A 149 -17.40 -2.45 -6.13
C PHE A 149 -17.61 -3.39 -7.33
N PHE A 150 -16.69 -4.32 -7.57
CA PHE A 150 -16.80 -5.27 -8.68
C PHE A 150 -17.94 -6.28 -8.50
N LYS A 151 -18.31 -6.63 -7.26
CA LYS A 151 -19.43 -7.53 -6.97
C LYS A 151 -20.79 -6.86 -7.04
N GLU A 152 -20.90 -5.62 -6.57
CA GLU A 152 -22.20 -4.95 -6.36
C GLU A 152 -22.56 -3.98 -7.48
N GLY A 153 -21.59 -3.37 -8.16
CA GLY A 153 -21.83 -2.23 -9.06
C GLY A 153 -21.38 -2.42 -10.50
N TYR A 154 -20.38 -3.25 -10.77
CA TYR A 154 -19.74 -3.31 -12.10
C TYR A 154 -20.70 -3.66 -13.24
N ASP A 155 -21.59 -4.64 -13.04
CA ASP A 155 -22.54 -5.05 -14.09
C ASP A 155 -23.61 -4.00 -14.41
N GLN A 156 -23.99 -3.15 -13.43
CA GLN A 156 -24.94 -2.06 -13.66
C GLN A 156 -24.26 -0.86 -14.32
N ILE A 157 -23.03 -0.58 -13.90
CA ILE A 157 -22.12 0.44 -14.43
C ILE A 157 -21.80 0.18 -15.91
N ILE A 158 -21.52 -1.06 -16.31
CA ILE A 158 -21.29 -1.44 -17.72
C ILE A 158 -22.55 -1.27 -18.59
N LYS A 159 -23.76 -1.49 -18.02
CA LYS A 159 -25.02 -1.48 -18.77
C LYS A 159 -25.57 -0.10 -19.10
N ASN A 160 -25.34 0.92 -18.26
CA ASN A 160 -26.04 2.20 -18.38
C ASN A 160 -25.23 3.34 -19.01
N ASN A 161 -23.90 3.25 -19.08
CA ASN A 161 -22.98 4.16 -19.78
C ASN A 161 -21.59 3.65 -19.44
N SER A 162 -20.76 3.22 -20.40
CA SER A 162 -19.39 2.73 -20.11
C SER A 162 -18.60 3.80 -19.34
N PRO A 163 -18.51 3.75 -18.00
CA PRO A 163 -17.94 4.83 -17.21
C PRO A 163 -16.40 4.75 -17.22
N MET A 164 -15.89 3.71 -17.88
CA MET A 164 -14.50 3.50 -18.25
C MET A 164 -14.13 4.08 -19.62
N SER A 165 -15.07 4.73 -20.31
CA SER A 165 -14.79 5.56 -21.49
C SER A 165 -14.11 6.89 -21.14
N ASN A 166 -14.13 7.29 -19.86
CA ASN A 166 -13.45 8.50 -19.41
C ASN A 166 -11.94 8.24 -19.21
N GLU A 167 -11.10 8.95 -19.98
CA GLU A 167 -9.64 8.93 -19.90
C GLU A 167 -9.12 9.08 -18.46
N SER A 168 -9.74 9.94 -17.64
CA SER A 168 -9.31 10.16 -16.26
C SER A 168 -9.38 8.90 -15.39
N SER A 169 -10.38 8.06 -15.64
CA SER A 169 -10.61 6.81 -14.89
C SER A 169 -9.61 5.73 -15.31
N ARG A 170 -9.29 5.69 -16.60
CA ARG A 170 -8.26 4.81 -17.17
C ARG A 170 -6.88 5.18 -16.64
N SER A 171 -6.54 6.47 -16.62
CA SER A 171 -5.27 6.97 -16.09
C SER A 171 -5.06 6.61 -14.62
N ASN A 172 -6.13 6.68 -13.82
CA ASN A 172 -6.10 6.32 -12.40
C ASN A 172 -5.83 4.82 -12.19
N LEU A 173 -6.42 3.93 -13.00
CA LEU A 173 -6.10 2.51 -12.98
C LEU A 173 -4.67 2.26 -13.45
N HIS A 174 -4.24 2.91 -14.54
CA HIS A 174 -2.88 2.78 -15.04
C HIS A 174 -1.84 3.20 -14.00
N SER A 175 -2.12 4.21 -13.18
CA SER A 175 -1.27 4.58 -12.04
C SER A 175 -1.08 3.40 -11.06
N LEU A 176 -2.13 2.63 -10.77
CA LEU A 176 -2.04 1.44 -9.91
C LEU A 176 -1.15 0.37 -10.55
N LEU A 177 -1.35 0.10 -11.85
CA LEU A 177 -0.57 -0.85 -12.63
C LEU A 177 0.91 -0.47 -12.65
N VAL A 178 1.21 0.80 -12.94
CA VAL A 178 2.57 1.35 -12.96
C VAL A 178 3.23 1.20 -11.60
N LEU A 179 2.55 1.61 -10.52
CA LEU A 179 3.08 1.52 -9.17
C LEU A 179 3.40 0.07 -8.81
N ASP A 180 2.41 -0.82 -8.90
CA ASP A 180 2.55 -2.22 -8.49
C ASP A 180 3.61 -2.96 -9.29
N TYR A 181 3.69 -2.68 -10.60
CA TYR A 181 4.70 -3.27 -11.47
C TYR A 181 6.10 -2.78 -11.07
N LEU A 182 6.28 -1.47 -10.93
CA LEU A 182 7.58 -0.88 -10.62
C LEU A 182 8.13 -1.37 -9.27
N ILE A 183 7.29 -1.41 -8.23
CA ILE A 183 7.69 -1.89 -6.89
C ILE A 183 7.66 -3.42 -6.77
N ARG A 184 7.22 -4.13 -7.82
CA ARG A 184 6.89 -5.56 -7.85
C ARG A 184 6.11 -5.99 -6.61
N ASN A 185 4.90 -5.45 -6.47
CA ASN A 185 3.99 -5.84 -5.41
C ASN A 185 3.63 -7.32 -5.54
N THR A 186 3.72 -8.06 -4.43
CA THR A 186 3.48 -9.51 -4.38
C THR A 186 2.14 -9.88 -3.75
N ASP A 187 1.33 -8.88 -3.39
CA ASP A 187 0.07 -9.06 -2.67
C ASP A 187 -1.07 -8.15 -3.15
N ARG A 188 -1.06 -7.71 -4.41
CA ARG A 188 -2.19 -6.90 -4.90
C ARG A 188 -3.39 -7.78 -5.28
N GLY A 189 -4.26 -8.07 -4.31
CA GLY A 189 -5.61 -8.59 -4.53
C GLY A 189 -6.64 -7.47 -4.77
N LEU A 190 -7.88 -7.81 -5.11
CA LEU A 190 -9.00 -6.85 -5.27
C LEU A 190 -9.47 -6.22 -3.95
N ASP A 191 -9.04 -6.77 -2.82
CA ASP A 191 -9.26 -6.30 -1.46
C ASP A 191 -8.18 -5.31 -0.97
N ASN A 192 -7.08 -5.17 -1.71
CA ASN A 192 -5.94 -4.35 -1.31
C ASN A 192 -5.88 -3.01 -2.07
N TRP A 193 -6.98 -2.55 -2.64
CA TRP A 193 -7.10 -1.22 -3.21
C TRP A 193 -8.56 -0.79 -3.14
N LEU A 194 -8.76 0.51 -3.00
CA LEU A 194 -10.06 1.09 -2.76
C LEU A 194 -10.50 1.93 -3.95
N ILE A 195 -11.81 2.07 -4.08
CA ILE A 195 -12.48 2.88 -5.08
C ILE A 195 -13.38 3.86 -4.33
N LYS A 196 -13.25 5.15 -4.62
CA LYS A 196 -14.28 6.11 -4.26
C LYS A 196 -15.27 6.20 -5.42
N TYR A 197 -16.56 6.23 -5.12
CA TYR A 197 -17.59 6.52 -6.10
C TYR A 197 -18.68 7.33 -5.43
N GLU A 198 -19.26 8.28 -6.14
CA GLU A 198 -20.35 9.10 -5.64
C GLU A 198 -21.62 8.74 -6.43
N GLU A 199 -22.68 8.41 -5.71
CA GLU A 199 -24.00 8.28 -6.32
C GLU A 199 -24.54 9.70 -6.45
N ILE A 200 -24.76 10.18 -7.67
CA ILE A 200 -25.41 11.48 -7.85
C ILE A 200 -26.92 11.24 -7.73
N PRO A 201 -27.59 11.79 -6.71
CA PRO A 201 -29.04 11.73 -6.63
C PRO A 201 -29.63 12.60 -7.75
N GLU A 202 -30.50 12.00 -8.57
CA GLU A 202 -31.12 12.70 -9.70
C GLU A 202 -32.01 13.87 -9.29
N SER A 203 -31.98 14.89 -10.14
CA SER A 203 -33.14 15.76 -10.37
C SER A 203 -33.91 15.23 -11.60
N ASN A 204 -35.00 14.51 -11.35
CA ASN A 204 -36.18 14.32 -12.22
C ASN A 204 -36.08 13.61 -13.61
N THR A 205 -35.26 12.59 -13.84
CA THR A 205 -35.43 11.74 -15.05
C THR A 205 -34.94 10.29 -14.88
N GLU A 206 -35.84 9.38 -14.49
CA GLU A 206 -35.88 7.88 -14.53
C GLU A 206 -34.64 6.99 -14.88
N ASN A 207 -33.40 7.46 -14.91
CA ASN A 207 -32.22 6.70 -15.34
C ASN A 207 -31.02 6.97 -14.44
N GLN A 208 -31.01 6.36 -13.24
CA GLN A 208 -29.91 6.44 -12.26
C GLN A 208 -28.53 6.45 -12.94
N SER A 209 -27.93 7.62 -13.07
CA SER A 209 -26.57 7.79 -13.57
C SER A 209 -25.62 7.88 -12.39
N LEU A 210 -24.89 6.80 -12.13
CA LEU A 210 -23.79 6.78 -11.17
C LEU A 210 -22.59 7.54 -11.78
N GLU A 211 -22.25 8.72 -11.27
CA GLU A 211 -20.99 9.38 -11.63
C GLU A 211 -19.87 8.84 -10.73
N VAL A 212 -19.19 7.82 -11.23
CA VAL A 212 -18.04 7.27 -10.54
C VAL A 212 -16.90 8.29 -10.60
N LEU A 213 -16.66 9.02 -9.50
CA LEU A 213 -15.39 9.72 -9.27
C LEU A 213 -14.28 8.67 -9.14
N ASN A 214 -13.81 8.12 -10.26
CA ASN A 214 -12.89 6.98 -10.38
C ASN A 214 -11.49 7.27 -9.78
N LEU A 215 -11.44 7.52 -8.47
CA LEU A 215 -10.24 7.72 -7.68
C LEU A 215 -9.91 6.39 -7.02
N PHE A 216 -8.78 5.81 -7.43
CA PHE A 216 -8.25 4.61 -6.79
C PHE A 216 -7.33 4.99 -5.63
N ALA A 217 -7.36 4.19 -4.57
CA ALA A 217 -6.37 4.26 -3.51
C ALA A 217 -5.64 2.92 -3.37
N ALA A 218 -4.33 2.92 -3.59
CA ALA A 218 -3.46 1.77 -3.39
C ALA A 218 -3.05 1.67 -1.90
N ILE A 219 -3.73 0.78 -1.17
CA ILE A 219 -3.47 0.52 0.25
C ILE A 219 -2.70 -0.79 0.45
N ASP A 220 -2.25 -1.10 1.66
CA ASP A 220 -1.57 -2.37 2.00
C ASP A 220 -0.40 -2.74 1.06
N ASN A 221 0.58 -1.85 0.96
CA ASN A 221 1.76 -2.03 0.11
C ASN A 221 2.93 -2.72 0.84
N GLY A 222 2.69 -3.30 2.02
CA GLY A 222 3.74 -3.86 2.88
C GLY A 222 4.47 -5.08 2.32
N LEU A 223 4.01 -5.64 1.21
CA LEU A 223 4.55 -6.88 0.62
C LEU A 223 5.04 -6.61 -0.81
N ALA A 224 5.78 -5.52 -0.97
CA ALA A 224 6.48 -5.11 -2.20
C ALA A 224 8.01 -5.04 -1.99
N PHE A 225 8.74 -4.63 -3.03
CA PHE A 225 10.20 -4.51 -3.07
C PHE A 225 10.95 -5.84 -2.81
N PRO A 226 10.69 -6.90 -3.59
CA PRO A 226 11.41 -8.14 -3.44
C PRO A 226 12.88 -8.01 -3.86
N TYR A 227 13.75 -8.79 -3.21
CA TYR A 227 15.19 -8.82 -3.54
C TYR A 227 15.51 -9.76 -4.71
N LYS A 228 14.55 -10.58 -5.14
CA LYS A 228 14.62 -11.39 -6.35
C LYS A 228 13.22 -11.57 -6.93
N HIS A 229 13.08 -11.93 -8.20
CA HIS A 229 11.78 -12.34 -8.70
C HIS A 229 11.28 -13.61 -7.98
N PRO A 230 9.96 -13.76 -7.80
CA PRO A 230 9.40 -14.99 -7.25
C PRO A 230 9.80 -16.21 -8.08
N ASP A 231 10.06 -17.33 -7.41
CA ASP A 231 10.34 -18.60 -8.08
C ASP A 231 9.02 -19.12 -8.72
N GLU A 232 9.07 -19.76 -9.88
CA GLU A 232 7.89 -20.07 -10.73
C GLU A 232 6.77 -20.85 -10.01
N TRP A 233 7.10 -21.68 -9.02
CA TRP A 233 6.13 -22.43 -8.21
C TRP A 233 5.32 -21.55 -7.23
N ARG A 234 5.68 -20.27 -7.07
CA ARG A 234 4.91 -19.21 -6.39
C ARG A 234 5.01 -17.89 -7.16
N SER A 235 4.14 -17.70 -8.14
CA SER A 235 4.20 -16.58 -9.07
C SER A 235 3.76 -15.22 -8.51
N TYR A 236 2.98 -15.18 -7.41
CA TYR A 236 2.36 -13.99 -6.83
C TYR A 236 1.80 -13.05 -7.92
N PRO A 237 0.71 -13.47 -8.61
CA PRO A 237 0.14 -12.71 -9.71
C PRO A 237 -0.51 -11.42 -9.21
N TYR A 238 -0.61 -10.44 -10.10
CA TYR A 238 -1.39 -9.23 -9.83
C TYR A 238 -2.88 -9.55 -10.01
N GLY A 239 -3.69 -9.32 -8.97
CA GLY A 239 -5.13 -9.59 -9.03
C GLY A 239 -5.85 -8.76 -10.09
N TRP A 240 -5.37 -7.55 -10.37
CA TRP A 240 -5.92 -6.69 -11.41
C TRP A 240 -5.62 -7.17 -12.84
N ALA A 241 -4.64 -8.06 -13.06
CA ALA A 241 -4.25 -8.50 -14.40
C ALA A 241 -5.32 -9.35 -15.12
N PHE A 242 -6.28 -9.87 -14.34
CA PHE A 242 -7.40 -10.65 -14.85
C PHE A 242 -8.65 -9.80 -15.13
N LEU A 243 -8.60 -8.49 -14.83
CA LEU A 243 -9.72 -7.62 -15.13
C LEU A 243 -9.68 -7.25 -16.63
N PRO A 244 -10.80 -7.29 -17.37
CA PRO A 244 -10.81 -6.93 -18.80
C PRO A 244 -10.19 -5.56 -19.08
N ILE A 245 -10.39 -4.64 -18.15
CA ILE A 245 -9.87 -3.28 -18.21
C ILE A 245 -8.34 -3.17 -18.16
N SER A 246 -7.64 -4.15 -17.58
CA SER A 246 -6.17 -4.13 -17.55
C SER A 246 -5.55 -4.50 -18.90
N GLN A 247 -6.36 -4.95 -19.87
CA GLN A 247 -5.93 -5.29 -21.22
C GLN A 247 -5.93 -4.06 -22.16
N ILE A 248 -6.37 -2.91 -21.65
CA ILE A 248 -6.42 -1.67 -22.40
C ILE A 248 -5.01 -1.05 -22.49
N PRO A 249 -4.56 -0.59 -23.67
CA PRO A 249 -3.27 0.09 -23.81
C PRO A 249 -3.12 1.34 -22.92
N PHE A 250 -1.89 1.63 -22.48
CA PHE A 250 -1.59 2.79 -21.64
C PHE A 250 -1.94 4.12 -22.34
N SER A 251 -2.64 5.01 -21.62
CA SER A 251 -3.09 6.31 -22.13
C SER A 251 -1.91 7.25 -22.42
N ALA A 252 -2.16 8.31 -23.19
CA ALA A 252 -1.15 9.34 -23.43
C ALA A 252 -0.68 10.01 -22.11
N GLU A 253 -1.60 10.19 -21.16
CA GLU A 253 -1.30 10.69 -19.83
C GLU A 253 -0.36 9.74 -19.06
N THR A 254 -0.64 8.43 -19.01
CA THR A 254 0.30 7.49 -18.35
C THR A 254 1.67 7.47 -19.05
N ARG A 255 1.71 7.58 -20.38
CA ARG A 255 2.96 7.65 -21.12
C ARG A 255 3.77 8.91 -20.83
N SER A 256 3.18 9.95 -20.24
CA SER A 256 3.94 11.14 -19.80
C SER A 256 4.91 10.85 -18.65
N LEU A 257 4.90 9.62 -18.09
CA LEU A 257 5.90 9.13 -17.15
C LEU A 257 7.24 8.76 -17.80
N LEU A 258 7.27 8.53 -19.13
CA LEU A 258 8.47 8.13 -19.87
C LEU A 258 9.69 9.02 -19.58
N PRO A 259 9.61 10.37 -19.62
CA PRO A 259 10.75 11.24 -19.34
C PRO A 259 11.35 11.02 -17.94
N LEU A 260 10.53 10.68 -16.94
CA LEU A 260 11.01 10.35 -15.59
C LEU A 260 11.70 8.99 -15.57
N LEU A 261 11.05 7.97 -16.15
CA LEU A 261 11.56 6.60 -16.14
C LEU A 261 12.83 6.42 -16.98
N THR A 262 13.02 7.20 -18.05
CA THR A 262 14.26 7.20 -18.85
C THR A 262 15.36 8.10 -18.29
N SER A 263 15.05 8.91 -17.28
CA SER A 263 16.01 9.86 -16.70
C SER A 263 16.96 9.18 -15.70
N ASN A 264 18.26 9.21 -16.01
CA ASN A 264 19.29 8.71 -15.11
C ASN A 264 19.34 9.50 -13.79
N SER A 265 19.18 10.83 -13.84
CA SER A 265 19.17 11.67 -12.63
C SER A 265 17.99 11.33 -11.73
N TRP A 266 16.80 11.11 -12.32
CA TRP A 266 15.62 10.70 -11.56
C TRP A 266 15.87 9.39 -10.82
N TRP A 267 16.42 8.36 -11.49
CA TRP A 267 16.74 7.09 -10.85
C TRP A 267 17.77 7.21 -9.73
N ILE A 268 18.84 7.98 -9.93
CA ILE A 268 19.87 8.21 -8.90
C ILE A 268 19.24 8.83 -7.65
N GLU A 269 18.45 9.88 -7.82
CA GLU A 269 17.79 10.56 -6.72
C GLU A 269 16.70 9.70 -6.05
N THR A 270 15.91 8.96 -6.84
CA THR A 270 14.87 8.05 -6.34
C THR A 270 15.51 6.97 -5.48
N PHE A 271 16.60 6.33 -5.95
CA PHE A 271 17.29 5.33 -5.15
C PHE A 271 18.00 5.91 -3.93
N LYS A 272 18.51 7.14 -4.00
CA LYS A 272 19.08 7.83 -2.83
C LYS A 272 18.02 8.02 -1.74
N GLY A 273 16.82 8.47 -2.09
CA GLY A 273 15.73 8.64 -1.11
C GLY A 273 15.18 7.32 -0.58
N LEU A 274 15.01 6.31 -1.45
CA LEU A 274 14.65 4.97 -1.00
C LEU A 274 15.71 4.39 -0.05
N GLU A 275 16.99 4.53 -0.37
CA GLU A 275 18.06 4.03 0.50
C GLU A 275 18.05 4.69 1.88
N GLN A 276 17.80 6.01 1.94
CA GLN A 276 17.60 6.70 3.21
C GLN A 276 16.43 6.12 4.01
N LEU A 277 15.30 5.80 3.35
CA LEU A 277 14.17 5.15 4.01
C LEU A 277 14.52 3.73 4.50
N PHE A 278 15.14 2.91 3.66
CA PHE A 278 15.46 1.52 4.01
C PHE A 278 16.50 1.43 5.14
N ARG A 279 17.46 2.37 5.20
CA ARG A 279 18.44 2.47 6.29
C ARG A 279 17.84 2.86 7.65
N ILE A 280 16.58 3.29 7.70
CA ILE A 280 15.87 3.51 8.98
C ILE A 280 15.68 2.17 9.73
N ASP A 281 15.67 1.07 9.01
CA ASP A 281 15.59 -0.26 9.60
C ASP A 281 16.94 -0.67 10.22
N PRO A 282 16.97 -1.08 11.51
CA PRO A 282 18.21 -1.53 12.14
C PRO A 282 18.80 -2.80 11.53
N ASP A 283 17.99 -3.59 10.82
CA ASP A 283 18.39 -4.85 10.18
C ASP A 283 18.70 -4.64 8.69
N PHE A 284 18.95 -3.38 8.26
CA PHE A 284 19.27 -3.05 6.88
C PHE A 284 20.53 -3.78 6.38
N ASP A 285 20.41 -4.45 5.25
CA ASP A 285 21.49 -5.20 4.61
C ASP A 285 21.79 -4.65 3.21
N GLU A 286 23.04 -4.24 3.00
CA GLU A 286 23.52 -3.63 1.74
C GLU A 286 23.35 -4.54 0.53
N LYS A 287 23.55 -5.85 0.72
CA LYS A 287 23.46 -6.84 -0.37
C LYS A 287 22.01 -7.05 -0.76
N MET A 288 21.10 -7.17 0.20
CA MET A 288 19.66 -7.24 -0.04
C MET A 288 19.18 -5.97 -0.73
N TRP A 289 19.60 -4.80 -0.26
CA TRP A 289 19.24 -3.52 -0.89
C TRP A 289 19.74 -3.43 -2.34
N LYS A 290 20.98 -3.84 -2.61
CA LYS A 290 21.52 -3.92 -3.99
C LYS A 290 20.64 -4.78 -4.88
N ASN A 291 20.19 -5.93 -4.37
CA ASN A 291 19.34 -6.84 -5.12
C ASN A 291 17.92 -6.29 -5.33
N GLN A 292 17.32 -5.64 -4.32
CA GLN A 292 16.03 -4.94 -4.46
C GLN A 292 16.08 -3.83 -5.51
N LYS A 293 17.16 -3.02 -5.52
CA LYS A 293 17.41 -2.02 -6.58
C LYS A 293 17.50 -2.65 -7.96
N ALA A 294 18.18 -3.79 -8.09
CA ALA A 294 18.32 -4.49 -9.35
C ALA A 294 16.96 -4.97 -9.89
N VAL A 295 16.11 -5.55 -9.03
CA VAL A 295 14.74 -5.95 -9.41
C VAL A 295 13.92 -4.74 -9.86
N MET A 296 13.91 -3.66 -9.07
CA MET A 296 13.14 -2.45 -9.41
C MET A 296 13.63 -1.80 -10.71
N ARG A 297 14.95 -1.78 -10.97
CA ARG A 297 15.49 -1.33 -12.27
C ARG A 297 15.03 -2.21 -13.42
N GLY A 298 15.01 -3.53 -13.24
CA GLY A 298 14.50 -4.46 -14.25
C GLY A 298 13.01 -4.23 -14.56
N GLN A 299 12.19 -4.02 -13.53
CA GLN A 299 10.78 -3.63 -13.72
C GLN A 299 10.67 -2.29 -14.46
N GLY A 300 11.49 -1.31 -14.10
CA GLY A 300 11.55 -0.01 -14.79
C GLY A 300 11.88 -0.15 -16.28
N TYR A 301 12.86 -0.99 -16.63
CA TYR A 301 13.22 -1.27 -18.02
C TYR A 301 12.04 -1.81 -18.83
N ASN A 302 11.38 -2.85 -18.33
CA ASN A 302 10.20 -3.43 -19.01
C ASN A 302 9.06 -2.42 -19.11
N LEU A 303 8.83 -1.62 -18.07
CA LEU A 303 7.76 -0.62 -18.08
C LEU A 303 8.01 0.45 -19.15
N ILE A 304 9.25 0.92 -19.32
CA ILE A 304 9.63 1.85 -20.39
C ILE A 304 9.34 1.25 -21.76
N GLU A 305 9.70 -0.02 -21.97
CA GLU A 305 9.46 -0.72 -23.24
C GLU A 305 7.97 -0.79 -23.57
N VAL A 306 7.13 -1.17 -22.60
CA VAL A 306 5.67 -1.26 -22.79
C VAL A 306 5.05 0.12 -23.01
N LEU A 307 5.46 1.15 -22.26
CA LEU A 307 4.96 2.52 -22.45
C LEU A 307 5.32 3.08 -23.82
N ASN A 308 6.50 2.77 -24.35
CA ASN A 308 6.89 3.15 -25.71
C ASN A 308 6.05 2.44 -26.78
N ARG A 309 5.78 1.14 -26.61
CA ARG A 309 4.95 0.35 -27.54
C ARG A 309 3.48 0.77 -27.51
N SER A 310 2.99 1.26 -26.37
CA SER A 310 1.62 1.76 -26.18
C SER A 310 1.30 3.04 -26.98
N VAL A 311 2.26 3.55 -27.77
CA VAL A 311 2.04 4.60 -28.78
C VAL A 311 1.22 4.09 -29.96
N LEU A 312 1.26 2.79 -30.22
CA LEU A 312 0.71 2.18 -31.42
C LEU A 312 -0.77 1.81 -31.20
N ASN A 313 -1.67 2.73 -31.54
CA ASN A 313 -3.00 2.38 -32.07
C ASN A 313 -2.88 1.73 -33.46
N THR A 314 -1.98 0.76 -33.61
CA THR A 314 -2.08 -0.26 -34.65
C THR A 314 -2.26 -1.56 -33.91
N VAL A 315 -3.50 -2.03 -33.96
CA VAL A 315 -3.90 -3.41 -33.68
C VAL A 315 -2.81 -4.36 -34.16
N ASP A 316 -2.24 -5.16 -33.26
CA ASP A 316 -1.63 -6.44 -33.65
C ASP A 316 -2.74 -7.50 -33.69
#